data_AF-B9L210-F1
#
_entry.id   AF-B9L210-F1
#
_cell.length_a   1.000
_cell.length_b   1.000
_cell.length_c   1.000
_cell.angle_alpha   90.00
_cell.angle_beta   90.00
_cell.angle_gamma   90.00
#
_symmetry.space_group_name_H-M   'P 1'
#
loop_
_entity.id
_entity.type
_entity.pdbx_description
1 polymer ?
#
loop_
_entity_poly.entity_id
_entity_poly.type
_entity_poly.pdbx_seq_one_letter_code
_entity_poly.pdbx_strand_id
1 'polypeptide(L)' 'MAGQVGERAPEFRLPSTLGHPLALSEILAERVAVLAFFHFAFTSG' A
#
# COMPACT_ATOMS: atom_id res chain seq x y z
N MET A 1 -8.63 5.35 -12.13
CA MET A 1 -8.74 4.08 -12.87
C MET A 1 -8.41 2.97 -11.89
N ALA A 2 -9.28 1.98 -11.73
CA ALA A 2 -8.96 0.79 -10.95
C ALA A 2 -7.98 -0.06 -11.77
N GLY A 3 -6.88 -0.54 -11.15
CA GLY A 3 -5.91 -1.39 -11.84
C GLY A 3 -6.54 -2.71 -12.27
N GLN A 4 -6.11 -3.28 -13.39
CA GLN A 4 -6.59 -4.58 -13.85
C GLN A 4 -5.75 -5.72 -13.25
N VAL A 5 -6.36 -6.90 -13.12
CA VAL A 5 -5.66 -8.09 -12.63
C VAL A 5 -4.55 -8.47 -13.62
N GLY A 6 -3.36 -8.71 -13.09
CA GLY A 6 -2.17 -9.03 -13.89
C GLY A 6 -1.35 -7.81 -14.32
N GLU A 7 -1.89 -6.59 -14.17
CA GLU A 7 -1.11 -5.38 -14.35
C GLU A 7 -0.18 -5.15 -13.16
N ARG A 8 1.00 -4.58 -13.44
CA ARG A 8 1.94 -4.18 -12.39
C ARG A 8 1.31 -3.05 -11.58
N ALA A 9 1.28 -3.22 -10.25
CA ALA A 9 0.85 -2.17 -9.35
C ALA A 9 1.72 -0.91 -9.53
N PRO A 10 1.10 0.30 -9.54
CA PRO A 10 1.83 1.54 -9.73
C PRO A 10 2.77 1.80 -8.56
N GLU A 11 3.95 2.35 -8.85
CA GLU A 11 4.90 2.75 -7.81
C GLU A 11 4.31 3.92 -7.01
N PHE A 12 4.43 3.84 -5.69
CA PHE A 12 4.07 4.92 -4.79
C PHE A 12 5.00 4.97 -3.59
N ARG A 13 5.10 6.15 -2.98
CA ARG A 13 5.76 6.36 -1.71
C ARG A 13 4.75 6.97 -0.74
N LEU A 14 4.51 6.30 0.38
CA LEU A 14 3.52 6.71 1.37
C LEU A 14 4.19 6.97 2.73
N PRO A 15 3.71 7.96 3.50
CA PRO A 15 4.09 8.09 4.89
C PRO A 15 3.67 6.84 5.67
N SER A 16 4.54 6.36 6.55
CA SER A 16 4.32 5.16 7.36
C SER A 16 4.29 5.50 8.84
N THR A 17 3.57 4.71 9.62
CA THR A 17 3.61 4.74 11.08
C THR A 17 4.96 4.30 11.65
N LEU A 18 5.85 3.73 10.82
CA LEU A 18 7.23 3.38 11.18
C LEU A 18 8.20 4.58 11.19
N GLY A 19 7.69 5.80 10.97
CA GLY A 19 8.47 7.04 11.07
C GLY A 19 9.31 7.38 9.84
N HIS A 20 9.32 6.54 8.82
CA HIS A 20 9.95 6.82 7.53
C HIS A 20 9.00 6.49 6.37
N PRO A 21 8.99 7.24 5.27
CA PRO A 21 8.17 6.92 4.11
C PRO A 21 8.58 5.58 3.49
N LEU A 22 7.60 4.74 3.15
CA LEU A 22 7.81 3.44 2.51
C LEU A 22 7.46 3.51 1.03
N ALA A 23 8.28 2.89 0.18
CA ALA A 23 7.96 2.66 -1.22
C ALA A 23 7.40 1.25 -1.47
N LEU A 24 6.51 1.11 -2.45
CA LEU A 24 5.96 -0.19 -2.81
C LEU A 24 7.06 -1.17 -3.26
N SER A 25 8.00 -0.67 -4.07
CA SER A 25 9.16 -1.44 -4.55
C SER A 25 10.03 -2.01 -3.42
N GLU A 26 10.22 -1.26 -2.33
CA GLU A 26 10.97 -1.71 -1.15
C GLU A 26 10.28 -2.91 -0.49
N ILE A 27 8.95 -2.87 -0.34
CA ILE A 27 8.16 -3.95 0.25
C ILE A 27 8.16 -5.20 -0.65
N LEU A 28 7.94 -5.00 -1.95
CA LEU A 28 7.86 -6.09 -2.93
C LEU A 28 9.20 -6.81 -3.15
N ALA A 29 10.33 -6.14 -2.87
CA ALA A 29 11.65 -6.76 -2.94
C ALA A 29 11.84 -7.85 -1.87
N GLU A 30 11.14 -7.74 -0.74
CA GLU A 30 11.25 -8.69 0.36
C GLU A 30 10.15 -9.75 0.34
N ARG A 31 8.89 -9.36 0.06
CA ARG A 31 7.73 -10.26 0.17
C ARG A 31 6.53 -9.77 -0.64
N VAL A 32 5.56 -10.68 -0.85
CA VAL A 32 4.26 -10.34 -1.44
C VAL A 32 3.49 -9.41 -0.49
N ALA A 33 2.88 -8.36 -1.04
CA ALA A 33 2.15 -7.35 -0.29
C ALA A 33 0.65 -7.33 -0.63
N VAL A 34 -0.19 -7.03 0.37
CA VAL A 34 -1.63 -6.76 0.21
C VAL A 34 -1.89 -5.34 0.68
N LEU A 35 -2.51 -4.52 -0.18
CA LEU A 35 -2.86 -3.14 0.11
C LEU A 35 -4.36 -3.04 0.42
N ALA A 36 -4.70 -2.45 1.56
CA ALA A 36 -6.07 -2.22 1.98
C ALA A 36 -6.25 -0.76 2.41
N PHE A 37 -7.41 -0.20 2.11
CA PHE A 37 -7.78 1.16 2.48
C PHE A 37 -9.03 1.14 3.36
N PHE A 38 -9.09 2.06 4.31
CA PHE A 38 -10.28 2.32 5.12
C PHE A 38 -10.57 3.82 5.10
N HIS A 39 -11.84 4.20 5.27
CA HIS A 39 -12.24 5.61 5.14
C HIS A 39 -11.80 6.45 6.35
N PHE A 40 -12.09 5.97 7.56
CA PHE A 40 -11.69 6.60 8.81
C PHE A 40 -11.22 5.56 9.82
N ALA A 41 -10.20 5.91 10.60
CA ALA A 41 -9.79 5.13 11.76
C ALA A 41 -10.82 5.26 12.89
N PHE A 42 -10.83 4.31 13.83
CA PHE A 42 -11.67 4.31 15.03
C PHE A 42 -13.18 4.35 14.76
N THR A 43 -13.64 3.64 13.74
CA THR A 43 -15.07 3.45 13.46
C THR A 43 -15.56 2.18 14.16
N SER A 44 -16.74 2.24 14.79
CA SER A 44 -17.46 1.04 15.23
C SER A 44 -18.09 0.43 13.98
N GLY A 45 -17.46 -0.59 13.42
CA GLY A 45 -17.98 -1.31 12.25
C GLY A 45 -19.41 -1.81 12.42
#